data_AF-A0A814VJZ6-F1
#
_entry.id   AF-A0A814VJZ6-F1
#
_cell.length_a   1.000
_cell.length_b   1.000
_cell.length_c   1.000
_cell.angle_alpha   90.00
_cell.angle_beta   90.00
_cell.angle_gamma   90.00
#
_symmetry.space_group_name_H-M   'P 1'
#
loop_
_entity.id
_entity.type
_entity.pdbx_description
1 polymer ?
#
loop_
_entity_poly.entity_id
_entity_poly.type
_entity_poly.pdbx_seq_one_letter_code
_entity_poly.pdbx_strand_id
1 'polypeptide(L)'
;MSFIPKREISEAVSNRQNLDQLPPSYMYSIIFKDIILEIDHDDKKSMNTLVNFCRQQNIPEIQINQLQCTYHQQSPVWWYTKPMFLYSMLNRALRMLDMEVMIKLGFFIRSLHLQLKQLHQEQSANFQQAFIVYRGQELRQQDFQNL
;
A
#
# COMPACT_ATOMS: atom_id res chain seq x y z
N MET A 1 -2.53 -7.00 -13.44
CA MET A 1 -1.73 -6.86 -12.21
C MET A 1 -1.03 -8.17 -11.96
N SER A 2 0.30 -8.19 -11.88
CA SER A 2 1.04 -9.34 -11.38
C SER A 2 1.22 -9.18 -9.88
N PHE A 3 0.15 -9.38 -9.10
CA PHE A 3 0.35 -9.74 -7.70
C PHE A 3 0.76 -11.20 -7.72
N ILE A 4 2.07 -11.45 -7.61
CA ILE A 4 2.58 -12.82 -7.44
C ILE A 4 1.95 -13.33 -6.14
N PRO A 5 1.12 -14.36 -6.17
CA PRO A 5 0.52 -14.94 -4.98
C PRO A 5 1.60 -15.25 -3.95
N LYS A 6 1.29 -15.00 -2.66
CA LYS A 6 2.20 -15.35 -1.55
C LYS A 6 2.64 -16.83 -1.61
N ARG A 7 1.77 -17.69 -2.15
CA ARG A 7 2.05 -19.10 -2.42
C ARG A 7 3.16 -19.30 -3.45
N GLU A 8 3.06 -18.67 -4.63
CA GLU A 8 4.09 -18.72 -5.67
C GLU A 8 5.44 -18.15 -5.17
N ILE A 9 5.41 -17.07 -4.39
CA ILE A 9 6.62 -16.53 -3.74
C ILE A 9 7.19 -17.55 -2.74
N SER A 10 6.35 -18.14 -1.88
CA SER A 10 6.80 -19.11 -0.87
C SER A 10 7.35 -20.39 -1.50
N GLU A 11 6.77 -20.86 -2.60
CA GLU A 11 7.22 -22.02 -3.35
C GLU A 11 8.54 -21.73 -4.08
N ALA A 12 8.69 -20.57 -4.72
CA ALA A 12 9.93 -20.14 -5.35
C ALA A 12 11.09 -19.96 -4.35
N VAL A 13 10.81 -19.35 -3.19
CA VAL A 13 11.81 -19.13 -2.13
C VAL A 13 12.21 -20.43 -1.43
N SER A 14 11.26 -21.35 -1.20
CA SER A 14 11.53 -22.63 -0.53
C SER A 14 12.29 -23.61 -1.41
N ASN A 15 12.01 -23.63 -2.72
CA ASN A 15 12.66 -24.57 -3.64
C ASN A 15 13.91 -24.00 -4.34
N ARG A 16 14.24 -22.71 -4.16
CA ARG A 16 15.32 -21.97 -4.86
C ARG A 16 15.31 -22.10 -6.40
N GLN A 17 14.24 -22.65 -6.96
CA GLN A 17 14.03 -22.77 -8.40
C GLN A 17 13.22 -21.55 -8.85
N ASN A 18 13.59 -20.99 -10.01
CA ASN A 18 12.82 -19.96 -10.71
C ASN A 18 12.74 -18.58 -10.02
N LEU A 19 13.67 -18.23 -9.12
CA LEU A 19 13.81 -16.85 -8.62
C LEU A 19 14.01 -15.85 -9.78
N ASP A 20 14.71 -16.28 -10.83
CA ASP A 20 14.98 -15.53 -12.06
C ASP A 20 13.71 -15.29 -12.92
N GLN A 21 12.61 -15.99 -12.62
CA GLN A 21 11.32 -15.85 -13.32
C GLN A 21 10.39 -14.85 -12.65
N LEU A 22 10.74 -14.33 -11.47
CA LEU A 22 9.97 -13.29 -10.81
C LEU A 22 10.04 -12.00 -11.64
N PRO A 23 8.89 -11.36 -11.94
CA PRO A 23 8.86 -10.05 -12.56
C PRO A 23 9.78 -9.05 -11.83
N PRO A 24 10.58 -8.24 -12.55
CA PRO A 24 11.45 -7.23 -11.92
C PRO A 24 10.71 -6.28 -10.98
N SER A 25 9.42 -6.02 -11.23
CA SER A 25 8.54 -5.25 -10.34
C SER A 25 8.49 -5.80 -8.92
N TYR A 26 8.64 -7.11 -8.72
CA TYR A 26 8.72 -7.71 -7.40
C TYR A 26 9.97 -7.24 -6.66
N MET A 27 11.13 -7.33 -7.30
CA MET A 27 12.40 -6.87 -6.73
C MET A 27 12.34 -5.38 -6.38
N TYR A 28 11.81 -4.54 -7.27
CA TYR A 28 11.62 -3.12 -6.99
C TYR A 28 10.68 -2.86 -5.82
N SER A 29 9.60 -3.64 -5.69
CA SER A 29 8.67 -3.50 -4.57
C SER A 29 9.30 -3.88 -3.24
N ILE A 30 10.14 -4.92 -3.22
CA ILE A 30 10.88 -5.34 -2.01
C ILE A 30 11.89 -4.27 -1.61
N ILE A 31 12.74 -3.84 -2.54
CA ILE A 31 13.75 -2.80 -2.30
C ILE A 31 13.08 -1.51 -1.81
N PHE A 32 12.00 -1.08 -2.48
CA PHE A 32 11.26 0.11 -2.08
C PHE A 32 10.71 -0.01 -0.65
N LYS A 33 10.09 -1.15 -0.31
CA LYS A 33 9.58 -1.41 1.04
C LYS A 33 10.71 -1.34 2.07
N ASP A 34 11.86 -1.95 1.80
CA ASP A 34 12.99 -1.94 2.74
C ASP A 34 13.53 -0.50 2.93
N ILE A 35 13.70 0.26 1.85
CA ILE A 35 14.10 1.69 1.90
C ILE A 35 13.13 2.51 2.75
N ILE A 36 11.83 2.39 2.50
CA ILE A 36 10.81 3.18 3.21
C ILE A 36 10.73 2.82 4.70
N LEU A 37 11.06 1.58 5.07
CA LEU A 37 11.07 1.17 6.48
C LEU A 37 12.32 1.64 7.23
N GLU A 38 13.45 1.78 6.54
CA GLU A 38 14.74 2.18 7.11
C GLU A 38 14.99 3.68 7.10
N ILE A 39 14.44 4.41 6.14
CA ILE A 39 14.67 5.85 6.01
C ILE A 39 14.08 6.61 7.21
N ASP A 40 14.85 7.55 7.74
CA ASP A 40 14.35 8.49 8.74
C ASP A 40 13.42 9.50 8.06
N HIS A 41 12.13 9.40 8.37
CA HIS A 41 11.12 10.28 7.82
C HIS A 41 10.86 11.45 8.78
N ASP A 42 11.18 12.66 8.33
CA ASP A 42 10.55 13.86 8.89
C ASP A 42 9.09 13.89 8.40
N ASP A 43 8.18 13.40 9.24
CA ASP A 43 6.75 13.34 8.97
C ASP A 43 6.17 14.72 8.63
N LYS A 44 6.66 15.78 9.25
CA LYS A 44 6.18 17.14 9.01
C LYS A 44 6.59 17.63 7.62
N LYS A 45 7.84 17.44 7.24
CA LYS A 45 8.34 17.78 5.89
C LYS A 45 7.66 16.93 4.82
N SER A 46 7.46 15.64 5.10
CA SER A 46 6.80 14.69 4.20
C SER A 46 5.33 15.06 3.98
N MET A 47 4.61 15.40 5.06
CA MET A 47 3.23 15.88 5.00
C MET A 47 3.12 17.17 4.18
N ASN A 48 3.99 18.15 4.40
CA ASN A 48 4.01 19.39 3.62
C ASN A 48 4.27 19.13 2.12
N THR A 49 5.16 18.20 1.81
CA THR A 49 5.45 17.79 0.42
C THR A 49 4.23 17.15 -0.23
N LEU A 50 3.55 16.24 0.48
CA LEU A 50 2.33 15.61 0.00
C LEU A 50 1.21 16.64 -0.23
N VAL A 51 1.03 17.58 0.68
CA VAL A 51 0.01 18.63 0.58
C VAL A 51 0.22 19.51 -0.65
N ASN A 52 1.47 19.94 -0.88
CA ASN A 52 1.80 20.71 -2.08
C ASN A 52 1.52 19.93 -3.36
N PHE A 53 1.83 18.64 -3.37
CA PHE A 53 1.51 17.75 -4.49
C PHE A 53 -0.01 17.61 -4.68
N CYS A 54 -0.78 17.41 -3.60
CA CYS A 54 -2.25 17.33 -3.67
C CYS A 54 -2.87 18.60 -4.27
N ARG A 55 -2.35 19.78 -3.94
CA ARG A 55 -2.78 21.06 -4.54
C ARG A 55 -2.52 21.10 -6.03
N GLN A 56 -1.36 20.63 -6.49
CA GLN A 56 -1.03 20.54 -7.92
C GLN A 56 -1.94 19.54 -8.67
N GLN A 57 -2.39 18.48 -7.99
CA GLN A 57 -3.31 17.48 -8.54
C GLN A 57 -4.79 17.89 -8.45
N ASN A 58 -5.09 19.15 -8.10
CA ASN A 58 -6.46 19.67 -7.94
C ASN A 58 -7.32 18.88 -6.94
N ILE A 59 -6.70 18.30 -5.89
CA ILE A 59 -7.45 17.70 -4.79
C ILE A 59 -8.16 18.82 -4.01
N PRO A 60 -9.44 18.66 -3.63
CA PRO A 60 -10.17 19.71 -2.92
C PRO A 60 -9.48 20.13 -1.60
N GLU A 61 -9.29 21.44 -1.41
CA GLU A 61 -8.57 21.99 -0.24
C GLU A 61 -9.19 21.56 1.09
N ILE A 62 -10.51 21.33 1.13
CA ILE A 62 -11.22 20.80 2.32
C ILE A 62 -10.66 19.43 2.73
N GLN A 63 -10.39 18.54 1.77
CA GLN A 63 -9.84 17.22 2.06
C GLN A 63 -8.37 17.29 2.47
N ILE A 64 -7.61 18.21 1.87
CA ILE A 64 -6.21 18.48 2.21
C ILE A 64 -6.11 18.99 3.65
N ASN A 65 -6.91 19.99 4.01
CA ASN A 65 -6.96 20.55 5.36
C ASN A 65 -7.39 19.49 6.38
N GLN A 66 -8.35 18.66 6.04
CA GLN A 66 -8.75 17.55 6.90
C GLN A 66 -7.58 16.60 7.16
N LEU A 67 -6.84 16.21 6.12
CA LEU A 67 -5.66 15.38 6.28
C LEU A 67 -4.64 16.07 7.21
N GLN A 68 -4.24 17.31 6.93
CA GLN A 68 -3.22 18.00 7.71
C GLN A 68 -3.58 18.16 9.19
N CYS A 69 -4.82 18.56 9.48
CA CYS A 69 -5.24 18.87 10.85
C CYS A 69 -5.50 17.63 11.70
N THR A 70 -5.95 16.53 11.09
CA THR A 70 -6.42 15.36 11.84
C THR A 70 -5.62 14.09 11.57
N TYR A 71 -4.54 14.14 10.78
CA TYR A 71 -3.75 12.94 10.43
C TYR A 71 -3.37 12.11 11.66
N HIS A 72 -2.75 12.74 12.66
CA HIS A 72 -2.29 12.07 13.88
C HIS A 72 -3.41 11.75 14.89
N GLN A 73 -4.63 12.23 14.66
CA GLN A 73 -5.78 11.93 15.51
C GLN A 73 -6.43 10.58 15.18
N GLN A 74 -6.08 10.00 14.02
CA GLN A 74 -6.64 8.76 13.51
C GLN A 74 -5.51 7.80 13.15
N SER A 75 -5.82 6.51 13.13
CA SER A 75 -4.83 5.51 12.76
C SER A 75 -4.57 5.47 11.24
N PRO A 76 -3.36 5.07 10.79
CA PRO A 76 -3.08 4.88 9.36
C PRO A 76 -4.09 4.00 8.62
N VAL A 77 -4.56 2.91 9.24
CA VAL A 77 -5.58 2.01 8.68
C VAL A 77 -6.90 2.74 8.50
N TRP A 78 -7.29 3.63 9.43
CA TRP A 78 -8.50 4.44 9.27
C TRP A 78 -8.40 5.35 8.05
N TRP A 79 -7.26 6.00 7.83
CA TRP A 79 -7.03 6.81 6.64
C TRP A 79 -7.01 5.99 5.35
N TYR A 80 -6.54 4.74 5.42
CA TYR A 80 -6.57 3.82 4.29
C TYR A 80 -7.98 3.33 3.96
N THR A 81 -8.86 3.14 4.95
CA THR A 81 -10.23 2.65 4.70
C THR A 81 -11.24 3.77 4.45
N LYS A 82 -10.92 5.00 4.81
CA LYS A 82 -11.78 6.16 4.60
C LYS A 82 -11.99 6.45 3.11
N PRO A 83 -13.23 6.72 2.65
CA PRO A 83 -13.53 7.04 1.26
C PRO A 83 -13.09 8.47 0.92
N MET A 84 -11.78 8.68 0.77
CA MET A 84 -11.17 9.95 0.41
C MET A 84 -9.99 9.74 -0.55
N PHE A 85 -9.40 10.83 -1.02
CA PHE A 85 -8.34 10.78 -2.03
C PHE A 85 -7.12 9.93 -1.63
N LEU A 86 -6.78 9.82 -0.34
CA LEU A 86 -5.54 9.18 0.08
C LEU A 86 -5.50 7.68 -0.25
N TYR A 87 -6.61 6.96 -0.01
CA TYR A 87 -6.74 5.55 -0.38
C TYR A 87 -6.58 5.32 -1.88
N SER A 88 -7.31 6.10 -2.69
CA SER A 88 -7.29 5.93 -4.15
C SER A 88 -5.95 6.34 -4.76
N MET A 89 -5.33 7.42 -4.24
CA MET A 89 -4.00 7.88 -4.64
C MET A 89 -2.93 6.84 -4.33
N LEU A 90 -2.89 6.31 -3.09
CA LEU A 90 -1.93 5.27 -2.71
C LEU A 90 -2.08 4.02 -3.56
N ASN A 91 -3.30 3.50 -3.70
CA ASN A 91 -3.52 2.29 -4.46
C ASN A 91 -3.24 2.45 -5.95
N ARG A 92 -3.51 3.63 -6.52
CA ARG A 92 -3.11 3.92 -7.90
C ARG A 92 -1.59 3.94 -8.04
N ALA A 93 -0.89 4.63 -7.14
CA ALA A 93 0.56 4.73 -7.17
C ALA A 93 1.23 3.35 -7.08
N LEU A 94 0.79 2.50 -6.14
CA LEU A 94 1.29 1.13 -6.00
C LEU A 94 0.99 0.27 -7.24
N ARG A 95 -0.19 0.39 -7.84
CA ARG A 95 -0.56 -0.38 -9.05
C ARG A 95 0.26 -0.01 -10.27
N MET A 96 0.60 1.28 -10.39
CA MET A 96 1.35 1.82 -11.52
C MET A 96 2.86 1.83 -11.26
N LEU A 97 3.31 1.46 -10.07
CA LEU A 97 4.68 1.64 -9.59
C LEU A 97 5.16 3.09 -9.80
N ASP A 98 4.29 4.04 -9.50
CA ASP A 98 4.59 5.47 -9.60
C ASP A 98 5.49 5.89 -8.43
N MET A 99 6.80 5.74 -8.64
CA MET A 99 7.82 5.99 -7.62
C MET A 99 7.77 7.42 -7.08
N GLU A 100 7.43 8.40 -7.92
CA GLU A 100 7.35 9.79 -7.49
C GLU A 100 6.24 9.97 -6.44
N VAL A 101 5.05 9.40 -6.68
CA VAL A 101 3.92 9.48 -5.76
C VAL A 101 4.16 8.58 -4.55
N MET A 102 4.73 7.39 -4.76
CA MET A 102 5.05 6.44 -3.68
C MET A 102 6.03 7.04 -2.66
N ILE A 103 7.06 7.76 -3.11
CA ILE A 103 8.01 8.45 -2.20
C ILE A 103 7.31 9.56 -1.41
N LYS A 104 6.44 10.35 -2.04
CA LYS A 104 5.65 11.39 -1.35
C LYS A 104 4.69 10.81 -0.30
N LEU A 105 4.21 9.59 -0.53
CA LEU A 105 3.39 8.82 0.40
C LEU A 105 4.22 7.94 1.35
N GLY A 106 5.56 8.01 1.30
CA GLY A 106 6.47 7.09 2.00
C GLY A 106 6.20 7.00 3.50
N PHE A 107 6.04 8.16 4.17
CA PHE A 107 5.69 8.21 5.59
C PHE A 107 4.38 7.47 5.89
N PHE A 108 3.35 7.66 5.08
CA PHE A 108 2.05 7.01 5.24
C PHE A 108 2.13 5.50 4.96
N ILE A 109 2.88 5.08 3.92
CA ILE A 109 3.13 3.67 3.62
C ILE A 109 3.83 2.98 4.79
N ARG A 110 4.85 3.63 5.38
CA ARG A 110 5.55 3.15 6.57
C ARG A 110 4.59 3.02 7.75
N SER A 111 3.85 4.07 8.10
CA SER A 111 2.90 4.02 9.22
C SER A 111 1.84 2.94 9.03
N LEU A 112 1.30 2.80 7.81
CA LEU A 112 0.32 1.78 7.46
C LEU A 112 0.91 0.36 7.57
N HIS A 113 2.12 0.15 7.06
CA HIS A 113 2.80 -1.13 7.16
C HIS A 113 3.02 -1.54 8.63
N LEU A 114 3.53 -0.63 9.46
CA LEU A 114 3.77 -0.90 10.87
C LEU A 114 2.49 -1.25 11.61
N GLN A 115 1.40 -0.50 11.37
CA GLN A 115 0.11 -0.81 11.98
C GLN A 115 -0.45 -2.15 11.50
N LEU A 116 -0.36 -2.47 10.20
CA LEU A 116 -0.81 -3.76 9.68
C LEU A 116 0.00 -4.92 10.26
N LYS A 117 1.31 -4.74 10.45
CA LYS A 117 2.17 -5.74 11.10
C LYS A 117 1.74 -5.99 12.54
N GLN A 118 1.46 -4.92 13.30
CA GLN A 118 0.95 -5.04 14.67
C GLN A 118 -0.40 -5.77 14.70
N LEU A 119 -1.38 -5.34 13.90
CA LEU A 119 -2.70 -5.97 13.82
C LEU A 119 -2.60 -7.44 13.40
N HIS A 120 -1.69 -7.78 12.49
CA HIS A 120 -1.45 -9.16 12.10
C HIS A 120 -0.88 -10.00 13.25
N GLN A 121 0.05 -9.45 14.05
CA GLN A 121 0.58 -10.13 15.23
C GLN A 121 -0.51 -10.37 16.28
N GLU A 122 -1.31 -9.35 16.57
CA GLU A 122 -2.45 -9.44 17.50
C GLU A 122 -3.48 -10.47 17.01
N GLN A 123 -3.79 -10.46 15.71
CA GLN A 123 -4.71 -11.42 15.12
C GLN A 123 -4.14 -12.84 15.18
N SER A 124 -2.86 -13.04 14.87
CA SER A 124 -2.22 -14.37 14.87
C SER A 124 -2.10 -14.97 16.28
N ALA A 125 -1.95 -14.12 17.29
CA ALA A 125 -1.95 -14.55 18.69
C ALA A 125 -3.34 -15.04 19.14
N ASN A 126 -4.42 -14.39 18.66
CA ASN A 126 -5.79 -14.71 19.05
C ASN A 126 -6.47 -15.75 18.13
N PHE A 127 -6.04 -15.85 16.88
CA PHE A 127 -6.60 -16.71 15.85
C PHE A 127 -5.49 -17.36 15.03
N GLN A 128 -5.22 -18.63 15.34
CA GLN A 128 -4.18 -19.42 14.67
C GLN A 128 -4.68 -20.15 13.42
N GLN A 129 -5.96 -20.07 13.11
CA GLN A 129 -6.58 -20.79 12.01
C GLN A 129 -6.78 -19.89 10.79
N ALA A 130 -6.55 -20.47 9.61
CA ALA A 130 -6.92 -19.83 8.35
C ALA A 130 -8.44 -19.65 8.29
N PHE A 131 -8.87 -18.51 7.75
CA PHE A 131 -10.29 -18.19 7.57
C PHE A 131 -10.53 -17.66 6.16
N ILE A 132 -11.76 -17.83 5.69
CA ILE A 132 -12.18 -17.42 4.36
C ILE A 132 -12.62 -15.95 4.40
N VAL A 133 -12.15 -15.17 3.42
CA VAL A 133 -12.57 -13.78 3.21
C VAL A 133 -13.18 -13.62 1.82
N TYR A 134 -14.10 -12.68 1.69
CA TYR A 134 -14.78 -12.38 0.43
C TYR A 134 -14.45 -10.96 -0.01
N ARG A 135 -14.23 -10.77 -1.30
CA ARG A 135 -14.11 -9.44 -1.92
C ARG A 135 -14.88 -9.40 -3.22
N GLY A 136 -15.60 -8.30 -3.47
CA GLY A 136 -16.15 -8.03 -4.79
C GLY A 136 -15.05 -7.70 -5.78
N GLN A 137 -15.15 -8.20 -7.00
CA GLN A 137 -14.26 -7.82 -8.11
C GLN A 137 -15.11 -7.52 -9.33
N GLU A 138 -15.00 -6.28 -9.82
CA GLU A 138 -15.59 -5.90 -11.09
C GLU A 138 -14.79 -6.55 -12.22
N LEU A 139 -15.49 -7.12 -13.20
CA LEU A 139 -14.89 -7.75 -14.36
C LEU A 139 -15.66 -7.29 -15.60
N ARG A 140 -14.95 -6.90 -16.65
CA ARG A 140 -15.59 -6.56 -17.92
C ARG A 140 -16.20 -7.82 -18.50
N GLN A 141 -17.30 -7.69 -19.23
CA GLN A 141 -17.97 -8.83 -19.84
C GLN A 141 -17.04 -9.64 -20.77
N GLN A 142 -16.14 -8.96 -21.49
CA GLN A 142 -15.13 -9.60 -22.34
C GLN A 142 -14.13 -10.44 -21.53
N ASP A 143 -13.67 -9.93 -20.38
CA ASP A 143 -12.75 -10.65 -19.50
C ASP A 143 -13.48 -11.83 -18.82
N PHE A 144 -14.77 -11.66 -18.47
CA PHE A 144 -15.59 -12.73 -17.90
C PHE A 144 -15.83 -13.88 -18.87
N GLN A 145 -16.02 -13.59 -20.15
CA GLN A 145 -16.21 -14.60 -21.19
C GLN A 145 -14.94 -15.43 -21.47
N ASN A 146 -13.77 -14.94 -21.04
CA ASN A 146 -12.47 -15.59 -21.23
C ASN A 146 -11.91 -16.24 -19.95
N LEU A 147 -12.71 -16.33 -18.87
CA LEU A 147 -12.38 -17.09 -17.66
C LEU A 147 -12.50 -18.60 -17.88
#